data_AF-A0A9Q9C1T2-F1
#
_entry.id   AF-A0A9Q9C1T2-F1
#
_cell.length_a   1.000
_cell.length_b   1.000
_cell.length_c   1.000
_cell.angle_alpha   90.00
_cell.angle_beta   90.00
_cell.angle_gamma   90.00
#
_symmetry.space_group_name_H-M   'P 1'
#
loop_
_entity.id
_entity.type
_entity.pdbx_description
1 polymer ?
#
loop_
_entity_poly.entity_id
_entity_poly.type
_entity_poly.pdbx_seq_one_letter_code
_entity_poly.pdbx_strand_id
1 'polypeptide(L)'
;MEEDGPRLAKMRQAYKRAIQEILKEQEKIKEILTDPSAQSEDSFFMDSSKARETHRGDPEAISNTIEGIFQSLRSRLSDVFRKKLEANDIPNKLNQLDRDVLEGRTSLRDVTSKEYIREIFESHLVGAKVDYIDYVEETKREALERIRVLKNELERATEEMGLLRKENSLCNNAYNSLINSFSEAVKNKNNQ
;
A
#
# COMPACT_ATOMS: atom_id res chain seq x y z
N MET A 1 3.09 -21.78 10.59
CA MET A 1 3.21 -20.92 11.78
C MET A 1 4.58 -20.28 11.69
N GLU A 2 4.67 -18.97 11.42
CA GLU A 2 5.95 -18.27 11.46
C GLU A 2 6.53 -18.37 12.88
N GLU A 3 7.81 -18.73 12.99
CA GLU A 3 8.51 -18.74 14.27
C GLU A 3 8.57 -17.32 14.86
N ASP A 4 8.45 -17.21 16.20
CA ASP A 4 8.60 -15.94 16.89
C ASP A 4 10.00 -15.36 16.63
N GLY A 5 10.07 -14.13 16.09
CA GLY A 5 11.33 -13.43 15.87
C GLY A 5 12.08 -13.12 17.18
N PRO A 6 13.40 -12.84 17.11
CA PRO A 6 14.24 -12.64 18.28
C PRO A 6 13.75 -11.51 19.21
N ARG A 7 13.16 -10.43 18.69
CA ARG A 7 12.60 -9.36 19.54
C ARG A 7 11.34 -9.78 20.27
N LEU A 8 10.44 -10.48 19.58
CA LEU A 8 9.21 -10.99 20.19
C LEU A 8 9.52 -11.99 21.31
N ALA A 9 10.49 -12.89 21.07
CA ALA A 9 10.97 -13.83 22.08
C ALA A 9 11.55 -13.11 23.31
N LYS A 10 12.41 -12.10 23.11
CA LYS A 10 12.98 -11.29 24.20
C LYS A 10 11.89 -10.56 25.01
N MET A 11 10.89 -10.00 24.36
CA MET A 11 9.79 -9.31 25.04
C MET A 11 8.96 -10.29 25.89
N ARG A 12 8.61 -11.46 25.35
CA ARG A 12 7.91 -12.52 26.10
C ARG A 12 8.74 -13.00 27.30
N GLN A 13 10.05 -13.14 27.12
CA GLN A 13 10.96 -13.52 28.20
C GLN A 13 11.04 -12.43 29.30
N ALA A 14 11.16 -11.16 28.91
CA ALA A 14 11.17 -10.05 29.86
C ALA A 14 9.87 -9.99 30.66
N TYR A 15 8.72 -10.18 30.01
CA TYR A 15 7.42 -10.26 30.66
C TYR A 15 7.32 -11.44 31.65
N LYS A 16 7.78 -12.63 31.23
CA LYS A 16 7.82 -13.82 32.10
C LYS A 16 8.66 -13.57 33.35
N ARG A 17 9.82 -12.93 33.21
CA ARG A 17 10.67 -12.54 34.35
C ARG A 17 9.97 -11.54 35.25
N ALA A 18 9.34 -10.50 34.71
CA ALA A 18 8.61 -9.52 35.50
C ALA A 18 7.47 -10.14 36.31
N ILE A 19 6.70 -11.06 35.71
CA ILE A 19 5.69 -11.85 36.46
C ILE A 19 6.37 -12.64 37.56
N GLN A 20 7.46 -13.36 37.27
CA GLN A 20 8.15 -14.17 38.29
C GLN A 20 8.61 -13.33 39.48
N GLU A 21 9.15 -12.12 39.25
CA GLU A 21 9.51 -11.20 40.33
C GLU A 21 8.31 -10.78 41.16
N ILE A 22 7.17 -10.44 40.54
CA ILE A 22 5.92 -10.10 41.26
C ILE A 22 5.44 -11.28 42.11
N LEU A 23 5.58 -12.51 41.59
CA LEU A 23 5.13 -13.71 42.28
C LEU A 23 6.11 -14.18 43.38
N LYS A 24 7.34 -13.67 43.47
CA LYS A 24 8.27 -14.02 44.57
C LYS A 24 7.75 -13.57 45.94
N GLU A 25 6.92 -12.54 45.97
CA GLU A 25 6.27 -12.08 47.20
C GLU A 25 5.25 -13.10 47.75
N GLN A 26 4.87 -14.13 46.97
CA GLN A 26 4.00 -15.22 47.40
C GLN A 26 4.57 -15.96 48.61
N GLU A 27 5.86 -16.31 48.60
CA GLU A 27 6.49 -17.07 49.69
C GLU A 27 6.59 -16.24 50.98
N LYS A 28 6.89 -14.93 50.86
CA LYS A 28 6.89 -14.02 52.00
C LYS A 28 5.50 -13.86 52.62
N ILE A 29 4.45 -13.74 51.79
CA ILE A 29 3.07 -13.65 52.27
C ILE A 29 2.61 -14.96 52.92
N LYS A 30 3.01 -16.11 52.37
CA LYS A 30 2.79 -17.42 53.01
C LYS A 30 3.42 -17.44 54.39
N GLU A 31 4.71 -17.12 54.50
CA GLU A 31 5.48 -17.12 55.75
C GLU A 31 4.83 -16.25 56.84
N ILE A 32 4.43 -15.02 56.51
CA ILE A 32 3.75 -14.07 57.43
C ILE A 32 2.40 -14.63 57.94
N LEU A 33 1.67 -15.35 57.12
CA LEU A 33 0.33 -15.86 57.47
C LEU A 33 0.36 -17.20 58.20
N THR A 34 1.41 -18.00 58.01
CA THR A 34 1.57 -19.30 58.69
C THR A 34 2.38 -19.24 59.98
N ASP A 35 3.27 -18.26 60.15
CA ASP A 35 4.08 -18.12 61.37
C ASP A 35 3.79 -16.79 62.10
N PRO A 36 3.05 -16.79 63.23
CA PRO A 36 2.77 -15.60 64.01
C PRO A 36 4.00 -15.01 64.74
N SER A 37 5.16 -15.69 64.68
CA SER A 37 6.44 -15.20 65.24
C SER A 37 7.38 -14.57 64.21
N ALA A 38 7.04 -14.64 62.92
CA ALA A 38 7.78 -13.95 61.87
C ALA A 38 7.63 -12.43 62.04
N GLN A 39 8.72 -11.76 62.45
CA GLN A 39 8.79 -10.30 62.48
C GLN A 39 8.77 -9.77 61.04
N SER A 40 7.57 -9.51 60.53
CA SER A 40 7.39 -8.75 59.30
C SER A 40 7.36 -7.26 59.65
N GLU A 41 8.14 -6.46 58.93
CA GLU A 41 8.10 -4.98 59.01
C GLU A 41 6.78 -4.41 58.43
N ASP A 42 5.93 -5.24 57.83
CA ASP A 42 4.77 -4.81 57.07
C ASP A 42 3.49 -4.86 57.92
N SER A 43 3.23 -3.72 58.57
CA SER A 43 2.11 -3.43 59.47
C SER A 43 0.72 -3.65 58.87
N PHE A 44 0.60 -3.90 57.55
CA PHE A 44 -0.68 -3.96 56.85
C PHE A 44 -1.53 -5.19 57.23
N PHE A 45 -0.92 -6.33 57.53
CA PHE A 45 -1.65 -7.59 57.81
C PHE A 45 -1.91 -7.83 59.30
N MET A 46 -1.16 -7.18 60.19
CA MET A 46 -1.25 -7.39 61.64
C MET A 46 -2.35 -6.54 62.31
N ASP A 47 -2.80 -5.48 61.65
CA ASP A 47 -3.72 -4.49 62.23
C ASP A 47 -5.22 -4.82 62.06
N SER A 48 -5.55 -5.94 61.40
CA SER A 48 -6.95 -6.35 61.30
C SER A 48 -7.35 -7.10 62.57
N SER A 49 -8.27 -6.52 63.36
CA SER A 49 -8.88 -7.15 64.54
C SER A 49 -9.58 -8.49 64.23
N LYS A 50 -9.75 -8.85 62.95
CA LYS A 50 -10.22 -10.16 62.48
C LYS A 50 -9.12 -11.22 62.32
N ALA A 51 -7.86 -10.84 62.13
CA ALA A 51 -6.75 -11.80 62.00
C ALA A 51 -6.49 -12.54 63.32
N ARG A 52 -6.61 -11.84 64.46
CA ARG A 52 -6.45 -12.46 65.78
C ARG A 52 -7.49 -13.55 66.10
N GLU A 53 -8.69 -13.47 65.54
CA GLU A 53 -9.75 -14.47 65.73
C GLU A 53 -9.69 -15.64 64.73
N THR A 54 -8.90 -15.55 63.65
CA THR A 54 -8.79 -16.61 62.63
C THR A 54 -7.60 -17.55 62.79
N HIS A 55 -6.79 -17.42 63.85
CA HIS A 55 -5.59 -18.24 64.12
C HIS A 55 -5.86 -19.72 64.52
N ARG A 56 -6.89 -20.33 63.94
CA ARG A 56 -7.10 -21.78 64.00
C ARG A 56 -7.57 -22.38 62.67
N GLY A 57 -7.28 -21.70 61.56
CA GLY A 57 -7.39 -22.30 60.24
C GLY A 57 -6.28 -23.31 60.00
N ASP A 58 -6.60 -24.42 59.32
CA ASP A 58 -5.63 -25.39 58.85
C ASP A 58 -4.57 -24.70 57.97
N PRO A 59 -3.25 -24.75 58.31
CA PRO A 59 -2.18 -24.16 57.52
C PRO A 59 -2.22 -24.57 56.05
N GLU A 60 -2.68 -25.80 55.78
CA GLU A 60 -2.81 -26.33 54.43
C GLU A 60 -3.91 -25.61 53.63
N ALA A 61 -5.04 -25.29 54.27
CA ALA A 61 -6.13 -24.52 53.64
C ALA A 61 -5.72 -23.08 53.31
N ILE A 62 -4.91 -22.45 54.18
CA ILE A 62 -4.37 -21.10 53.95
C ILE A 62 -3.39 -21.12 52.77
N SER A 63 -2.47 -22.08 52.75
CA SER A 63 -1.52 -22.25 51.64
C SER A 63 -2.23 -22.47 50.30
N ASN A 64 -3.24 -23.35 50.26
CA ASN A 64 -4.04 -23.63 49.07
C ASN A 64 -4.79 -22.38 48.56
N THR A 65 -5.31 -21.56 49.48
CA THR A 65 -6.02 -20.32 49.13
C THR A 65 -5.06 -19.29 48.52
N ILE A 66 -3.89 -19.11 49.11
CA ILE A 66 -2.85 -18.21 48.59
C ILE A 66 -2.38 -18.66 47.21
N GLU A 67 -2.11 -19.96 47.04
CA GLU A 67 -1.75 -20.52 45.74
C GLU A 67 -2.83 -20.28 44.68
N GLY A 68 -4.10 -20.47 45.02
CA GLY A 68 -5.23 -20.17 44.13
C GLY A 68 -5.28 -18.71 43.68
N ILE A 69 -5.04 -17.76 44.60
CA ILE A 69 -5.01 -16.32 44.30
C ILE A 69 -3.87 -16.00 43.33
N PHE A 70 -2.66 -16.49 43.60
CA PHE A 70 -1.49 -16.22 42.77
C PHE A 70 -1.56 -16.91 41.40
N GLN A 71 -2.12 -18.13 41.32
CA GLN A 71 -2.40 -18.79 40.04
C GLN A 71 -3.42 -17.99 39.20
N SER A 72 -4.50 -17.51 39.83
CA SER A 72 -5.51 -16.67 39.18
C SER A 72 -4.89 -15.35 38.68
N LEU A 73 -4.09 -14.69 39.51
CA LEU A 73 -3.39 -13.47 39.15
C LEU A 73 -2.47 -13.68 37.95
N ARG A 74 -1.66 -14.75 37.96
CA ARG A 74 -0.77 -15.12 36.85
C ARG A 74 -1.53 -15.35 35.56
N SER A 75 -2.65 -16.06 35.62
CA SER A 75 -3.53 -16.32 34.47
C SER A 75 -4.07 -15.01 33.88
N ARG A 76 -4.66 -14.15 34.73
CA ARG A 76 -5.25 -12.86 34.29
C ARG A 76 -4.20 -11.92 33.69
N LEU A 77 -3.02 -11.83 34.30
CA LEU A 77 -1.91 -11.04 33.77
C LEU A 77 -1.51 -11.55 32.37
N SER A 78 -1.30 -12.86 32.23
CA SER A 78 -0.92 -13.48 30.95
C SER A 78 -1.97 -13.24 29.86
N ASP A 79 -3.25 -13.30 30.21
CA ASP A 79 -4.36 -13.01 29.28
C ASP A 79 -4.40 -11.55 28.85
N VAL A 80 -4.22 -10.61 29.78
CA VAL A 80 -4.16 -9.19 29.47
C VAL A 80 -2.98 -8.89 28.54
N PHE A 81 -1.81 -9.49 28.82
CA PHE A 81 -0.64 -9.34 27.96
C PHE A 81 -0.90 -9.86 26.55
N ARG A 82 -1.44 -11.08 26.41
CA ARG A 82 -1.80 -11.66 25.12
C ARG A 82 -2.77 -10.76 24.34
N LYS A 83 -3.85 -10.33 24.98
CA LYS A 83 -4.84 -9.42 24.36
C LYS A 83 -4.22 -8.11 23.91
N LYS A 84 -3.27 -7.55 24.68
CA LYS A 84 -2.57 -6.32 24.31
C LYS A 84 -1.60 -6.53 23.15
N LEU A 85 -0.97 -7.70 23.05
CA LEU A 85 -0.13 -8.04 21.89
C LEU A 85 -0.94 -8.17 20.62
N GLU A 86 -2.07 -8.88 20.68
CA GLU A 86 -2.99 -9.07 19.56
C GLU A 86 -3.62 -7.75 19.11
N ALA A 87 -4.15 -6.96 20.06
CA ALA A 87 -4.81 -5.69 19.75
C ALA A 87 -3.90 -4.66 19.05
N ASN A 88 -2.58 -4.73 19.29
CA ASN A 88 -1.61 -3.80 18.69
C ASN A 88 -0.82 -4.43 17.55
N ASP A 89 -1.13 -5.68 17.19
CA ASP A 89 -0.42 -6.48 16.20
C ASP A 89 1.11 -6.49 16.39
N ILE A 90 1.53 -6.57 17.65
CA ILE A 90 2.95 -6.52 18.03
C ILE A 90 3.76 -7.69 17.44
N PRO A 91 3.25 -8.94 17.39
CA PRO A 91 3.99 -10.05 16.81
C PRO A 91 4.43 -9.77 15.37
N ASN A 92 3.49 -9.32 14.52
CA ASN A 92 3.79 -9.01 13.12
C ASN A 92 4.76 -7.83 13.00
N LYS A 93 4.57 -6.76 13.76
CA LYS A 93 5.45 -5.57 13.72
C LYS A 93 6.89 -5.89 14.14
N LEU A 94 7.08 -6.70 15.19
CA LEU A 94 8.41 -7.08 15.65
C LEU A 94 9.08 -8.05 14.68
N ASN A 95 8.34 -9.02 14.13
CA ASN A 95 8.85 -9.94 13.12
C ASN A 95 9.22 -9.19 11.83
N GLN A 96 8.40 -8.24 11.40
CA GLN A 96 8.69 -7.39 10.24
C GLN A 96 9.94 -6.54 10.48
N LEU A 97 10.08 -5.93 11.65
CA LEU A 97 11.27 -5.19 12.01
C LEU A 97 12.53 -6.06 12.03
N ASP A 98 12.42 -7.30 12.52
CA ASP A 98 13.54 -8.25 12.51
C ASP A 98 13.92 -8.64 11.07
N ARG A 99 12.95 -8.82 10.17
CA ARG A 99 13.20 -9.02 8.74
C ARG A 99 13.88 -7.80 8.11
N ASP A 100 13.37 -6.60 8.35
CA ASP A 100 13.93 -5.36 7.79
C ASP A 100 15.39 -5.15 8.26
N VAL A 101 15.70 -5.46 9.52
CA VAL A 101 17.07 -5.40 10.05
C VAL A 101 17.97 -6.46 9.42
N LEU A 102 17.50 -7.71 9.26
CA LEU A 102 18.26 -8.80 8.64
C LEU A 102 18.56 -8.53 7.16
N GLU A 103 17.61 -7.95 6.44
CA GLU A 103 17.76 -7.54 5.05
C GLU A 103 18.63 -6.29 4.88
N GLY A 104 19.18 -5.73 5.97
CA GLY A 104 20.00 -4.52 5.93
C GLY A 104 19.21 -3.30 5.47
N ARG A 105 17.87 -3.33 5.55
CA ARG A 105 17.04 -2.16 5.28
C ARG A 105 17.21 -1.18 6.42
N THR A 106 18.23 -0.33 6.32
CA THR A 106 18.31 0.94 7.05
C THR A 106 17.32 1.92 6.46
N SER A 107 16.02 1.59 6.45
CA SER A 107 14.99 2.59 6.25
C SER A 107 14.77 3.34 7.57
N LEU A 108 15.77 4.12 7.96
CA LEU A 108 15.60 5.34 8.76
C LEU A 108 14.98 6.46 7.89
N ARG A 109 14.30 6.12 6.79
CA ARG A 109 13.64 7.10 5.94
C ARG A 109 12.36 7.51 6.63
N ASP A 110 12.50 8.61 7.36
CA ASP A 110 11.42 9.28 8.06
C ASP A 110 10.24 9.45 7.11
N VAL A 111 9.09 8.83 7.43
CA VAL A 111 7.86 8.93 6.62
C VAL A 111 7.35 10.39 6.60
N THR A 112 7.91 11.25 7.45
CA THR A 112 7.67 12.71 7.43
C THR A 112 8.60 13.49 6.50
N SER A 113 9.64 12.86 5.93
CA SER A 113 10.53 13.49 4.95
C SER A 113 9.77 13.78 3.65
N LYS A 114 9.69 15.07 3.30
CA LYS A 114 9.01 15.52 2.08
C LYS A 114 9.70 15.00 0.82
N GLU A 115 11.02 14.87 0.86
CA GLU A 115 11.84 14.35 -0.22
C GLU A 115 11.56 12.87 -0.46
N TYR A 116 11.41 12.07 0.60
CA TYR A 116 11.06 10.66 0.50
C TYR A 116 9.62 10.43 0.02
N ILE A 117 8.67 11.22 0.54
CA ILE A 117 7.28 11.21 0.05
C ILE A 117 7.28 11.54 -1.46
N ARG A 118 8.02 12.57 -1.87
CA ARG A 118 8.16 12.93 -3.29
C ARG A 118 8.74 11.79 -4.11
N GLU A 119 9.79 11.13 -3.64
CA GLU A 119 10.42 9.99 -4.33
C GLU A 119 9.43 8.81 -4.51
N ILE A 120 8.62 8.48 -3.50
CA ILE A 120 7.58 7.45 -3.62
C ILE A 120 6.54 7.85 -4.67
N PHE A 121 6.01 9.07 -4.57
CA PHE A 121 5.02 9.55 -5.53
C PHE A 121 5.58 9.60 -6.94
N GLU A 122 6.82 10.06 -7.11
CA GLU A 122 7.50 10.07 -8.41
C GLU A 122 7.72 8.65 -8.93
N SER A 123 8.12 7.68 -8.09
CA SER A 123 8.28 6.28 -8.52
C SER A 123 6.97 5.67 -9.05
N HIS A 124 5.83 6.03 -8.45
CA HIS A 124 4.51 5.56 -8.89
C HIS A 124 4.00 6.31 -10.12
N LEU A 125 4.35 7.59 -10.26
CA LEU A 125 3.85 8.43 -11.36
C LEU A 125 4.71 8.33 -12.62
N VAL A 126 6.00 7.99 -12.50
CA VAL A 126 6.94 7.95 -13.62
C VAL A 126 6.51 6.91 -14.66
N GLY A 127 6.11 5.70 -14.24
CA GLY A 127 5.63 4.67 -15.16
C GLY A 127 4.43 5.15 -15.99
N ALA A 128 3.38 5.63 -15.32
CA ALA A 128 2.20 6.16 -16.00
C ALA A 128 2.50 7.36 -16.92
N LYS A 129 3.47 8.20 -16.56
CA LYS A 129 3.92 9.31 -17.42
C LYS A 129 4.65 8.81 -18.66
N VAL A 130 5.53 7.81 -18.51
CA VAL A 130 6.25 7.20 -19.63
C VAL A 130 5.25 6.56 -20.59
N ASP A 131 4.32 5.75 -20.08
CA ASP A 131 3.28 5.12 -20.90
C ASP A 131 2.44 6.14 -21.68
N TYR A 132 2.11 7.27 -21.03
CA TYR A 132 1.36 8.35 -21.67
C TYR A 132 2.18 9.08 -22.74
N ILE A 133 3.48 9.31 -22.49
CA ILE A 133 4.39 9.88 -23.47
C ILE A 133 4.48 8.97 -24.70
N ASP A 134 4.70 7.67 -24.49
CA ASP A 134 4.80 6.68 -25.56
C ASP A 134 3.51 6.64 -26.40
N TYR A 135 2.35 6.69 -25.74
CA TYR A 135 1.06 6.78 -26.43
C TYR A 135 0.93 8.04 -27.31
N VAL A 136 1.31 9.20 -26.78
CA VAL A 136 1.27 10.48 -27.52
C VAL A 136 2.24 10.45 -28.70
N GLU A 137 3.43 9.89 -28.51
CA GLU A 137 4.43 9.76 -29.58
C GLU A 137 3.98 8.83 -30.70
N GLU A 138 3.35 7.70 -30.37
CA GLU A 138 2.79 6.78 -31.37
C GLU A 138 1.65 7.45 -32.15
N THR A 139 0.72 8.09 -31.45
CA THR A 139 -0.41 8.79 -32.06
C THR A 139 0.07 9.91 -33.00
N LYS A 140 1.13 10.63 -32.61
CA LYS A 140 1.78 11.63 -33.45
C LYS A 140 2.38 11.01 -34.72
N ARG A 141 3.03 9.85 -34.61
CA ARG A 141 3.62 9.14 -35.75
C ARG A 141 2.55 8.70 -36.74
N GLU A 142 1.46 8.11 -36.26
CA GLU A 142 0.32 7.71 -37.09
C GLU A 142 -0.31 8.91 -37.81
N ALA A 143 -0.48 10.03 -37.10
CA ALA A 143 -1.03 11.24 -37.69
C ALA A 143 -0.14 11.81 -38.81
N LEU A 144 1.18 11.81 -38.61
CA LEU A 144 2.14 12.24 -39.63
C LEU A 144 2.09 11.35 -40.87
N GLU A 145 1.96 10.03 -40.69
CA GLU A 145 1.85 9.11 -41.83
C GLU A 145 0.54 9.31 -42.59
N ARG A 146 -0.59 9.51 -41.89
CA ARG A 146 -1.86 9.86 -42.54
C ARG A 146 -1.77 11.16 -43.33
N ILE A 147 -1.14 12.20 -42.77
CA ILE A 147 -0.91 13.47 -43.47
C ILE A 147 -0.09 13.24 -44.74
N ARG A 148 0.95 12.39 -44.69
CA ARG A 148 1.76 12.06 -45.85
C ARG A 148 0.95 11.35 -46.94
N VAL A 149 0.14 10.36 -46.58
CA VAL A 149 -0.74 9.64 -47.52
C VAL A 149 -1.72 10.61 -48.18
N LEU A 150 -2.43 11.41 -47.38
CA LEU A 150 -3.40 12.39 -47.89
C LEU A 150 -2.76 13.43 -48.81
N LYS A 151 -1.52 13.86 -48.50
CA LYS A 151 -0.78 14.79 -49.35
C LYS A 151 -0.49 14.19 -50.73
N ASN A 152 -0.07 12.93 -50.78
CA ASN A 152 0.18 12.23 -52.04
C ASN A 152 -1.12 11.99 -52.85
N GLU A 153 -2.24 11.71 -52.17
CA GLU A 153 -3.55 11.59 -52.82
C GLU A 153 -4.02 12.93 -53.38
N LEU A 154 -3.85 14.02 -52.64
CA LEU A 154 -4.19 15.37 -53.08
C LEU A 154 -3.38 15.77 -54.32
N GLU A 155 -2.08 15.49 -54.34
CA GLU A 155 -1.20 15.77 -55.47
C GLU A 155 -1.67 15.02 -56.73
N ARG A 156 -1.93 13.72 -56.61
CA ARG A 156 -2.45 12.89 -57.71
C ARG A 156 -3.79 13.39 -58.24
N ALA A 157 -4.74 13.70 -57.35
CA ALA A 157 -6.03 14.23 -57.74
C ALA A 157 -5.92 15.60 -58.42
N THR A 158 -4.96 16.43 -57.99
CA THR A 158 -4.68 17.73 -58.60
C THR A 158 -4.12 17.57 -60.02
N GLU A 159 -3.22 16.62 -60.23
CA GLU A 159 -2.68 16.29 -61.55
C GLU A 159 -3.78 15.78 -62.50
N GLU A 160 -4.60 14.84 -62.03
CA GLU A 160 -5.71 14.27 -62.80
C GLU A 160 -6.73 15.35 -63.20
N MET A 161 -7.13 16.20 -62.27
CA MET A 161 -7.98 17.36 -62.55
C MET A 161 -7.34 18.30 -63.58
N GLY A 162 -6.02 18.48 -63.53
CA GLY A 162 -5.27 19.26 -64.51
C GLY A 162 -5.34 18.67 -65.92
N LEU A 163 -5.23 17.35 -66.05
CA LEU A 163 -5.38 16.64 -67.32
C LEU A 163 -6.79 16.75 -67.88
N LEU A 164 -7.82 16.49 -67.05
CA LEU A 164 -9.22 16.60 -67.45
C LEU A 164 -9.59 18.02 -67.89
N ARG A 165 -9.05 19.06 -67.23
CA ARG A 165 -9.25 20.46 -67.66
C ARG A 165 -8.66 20.73 -69.04
N LYS A 166 -7.46 20.20 -69.33
CA LYS A 166 -6.84 20.34 -70.66
C LYS A 166 -7.65 19.63 -71.73
N GLU A 167 -8.08 18.40 -71.46
CA GLU A 167 -8.92 17.62 -72.37
C GLU A 167 -10.25 18.33 -72.67
N ASN A 168 -10.93 18.82 -71.63
CA ASN A 168 -12.19 19.55 -71.79
C ASN A 168 -11.99 20.85 -72.60
N SER A 169 -10.88 21.57 -72.40
CA SER A 169 -10.55 22.73 -73.22
C SER A 169 -10.32 22.37 -74.69
N LEU A 170 -9.63 21.25 -74.98
CA LEU A 170 -9.42 20.78 -76.35
C LEU A 170 -10.74 20.40 -77.02
N CYS A 171 -11.60 19.67 -76.32
CA CYS A 171 -12.93 19.30 -76.80
C CYS A 171 -13.79 20.54 -77.08
N ASN A 172 -13.83 21.51 -76.17
CA ASN A 172 -14.56 22.76 -76.37
C ASN A 172 -14.06 23.55 -77.57
N ASN A 173 -12.74 23.62 -77.77
CA ASN A 173 -12.16 24.27 -78.94
C ASN A 173 -12.58 23.55 -80.24
N ALA A 174 -12.54 22.22 -80.25
CA ALA A 174 -12.97 21.41 -81.39
C ALA A 174 -14.47 21.62 -81.70
N TYR A 175 -15.33 21.64 -80.67
CA TYR A 175 -16.75 21.95 -80.83
C TYR A 175 -16.98 23.34 -81.40
N ASN A 176 -16.29 24.36 -80.87
CA ASN A 176 -16.40 25.73 -81.36
C ASN A 176 -15.94 25.84 -82.83
N SER A 177 -14.85 25.18 -83.20
CA SER A 177 -14.40 25.12 -84.60
C SER A 177 -15.44 24.46 -85.51
N LEU A 178 -16.05 23.36 -85.08
CA LEU A 178 -17.09 22.67 -85.84
C LEU A 178 -18.34 23.55 -86.01
N ILE A 179 -18.80 24.20 -84.94
CA ILE A 179 -19.92 25.14 -84.95
C ILE A 179 -19.66 26.29 -85.92
N ASN A 180 -18.44 26.86 -85.89
CA ASN A 180 -18.05 27.93 -86.81
C ASN A 180 -18.07 27.45 -88.26
N SER A 181 -17.47 26.30 -88.57
CA SER A 181 -17.48 25.73 -89.93
C SER A 181 -18.88 25.44 -90.45
N PHE A 182 -19.77 24.94 -89.59
CA PHE A 182 -21.16 24.68 -89.96
C PHE A 182 -21.91 25.98 -90.23
N SER A 183 -21.69 27.00 -89.38
CA SER A 183 -22.29 28.32 -89.55
C SER A 183 -21.84 28.99 -90.85
N GLU A 184 -20.57 28.86 -91.23
CA GLU A 184 -20.03 29.32 -92.51
C GLU A 184 -20.66 28.56 -93.69
N ALA A 185 -20.75 27.23 -93.62
CA ALA A 185 -21.36 26.41 -94.66
C ALA A 185 -22.84 26.78 -94.90
N VAL A 186 -23.61 27.03 -93.82
CA VAL A 186 -25.01 27.47 -93.91
C VAL A 186 -25.11 28.87 -94.52
N LYS A 187 -24.24 29.82 -94.12
CA LYS A 187 -24.21 31.17 -94.71
C LYS A 187 -23.88 31.15 -96.21
N ASN A 188 -22.91 30.34 -96.62
CA ASN A 188 -22.52 30.22 -98.02
C ASN A 188 -23.61 29.59 -98.89
N LYS A 189 -24.41 28.67 -98.33
CA LYS A 189 -25.56 28.05 -99.02
C LYS A 189 -26.76 28.99 -99.17
N ASN A 190 -26.96 29.94 -98.25
CA ASN A 190 -28.05 30.91 -98.32
C ASN A 190 -27.74 32.14 -99.21
N ASN A 191 -26.49 32.29 -99.66
CA ASN A 191 -26.03 33.39 -100.52
C ASN A 191 -25.84 32.96 -102.01
N GLN A 192 -26.23 31.74 -102.37
CA GLN A 192 -26.36 31.22 -103.74
C GLN A 192 -27.83 31.12 -104.12
#